data_AF-A0A1H7LLD1-F1
#
_entry.id   AF-A0A1H7LLD1-F1
#
_cell.length_a   1.000
_cell.length_b   1.000
_cell.length_c   1.000
_cell.angle_alpha   90.00
_cell.angle_beta   90.00
_cell.angle_gamma   90.00
#
_symmetry.space_group_name_H-M   'P 1'
#
loop_
_entity.id
_entity.type
_entity.pdbx_description
1 polymer ?
#
loop_
_entity_poly.entity_id
_entity_poly.type
_entity_poly.pdbx_seq_one_letter_code
_entity_poly.pdbx_strand_id
1 'polypeptide(L)'
;MQNNLLLDPERFEIVHDIDDEEKNNLYCKRLIEKWTPELEKEMLEAFIRFYYDNMYMQWGPDDEEECKEYWPEFGSPADLVNYIGTDVEIYALEDAIYASNPDRKEGDPPYVSQNVPVCVIMVLNCPWDEDHGWAAVFADEKFLKVDSDIVDCVWLD
;
A
#
# COMPACT_ATOMS: atom_id res chain seq x y z
N MET A 1 -27.48 1.56 1.01
CA MET A 1 -26.20 1.97 1.62
C MET A 1 -25.69 3.09 0.74
N GLN A 2 -25.52 4.30 1.27
CA GLN A 2 -24.82 5.35 0.54
C GLN A 2 -23.36 4.88 0.41
N ASN A 3 -22.80 4.91 -0.81
CA ASN A 3 -21.38 4.61 -1.04
C ASN A 3 -20.57 5.65 -0.27
N ASN A 4 -20.05 5.26 0.91
CA ASN A 4 -19.16 6.07 1.72
C ASN A 4 -17.69 5.83 1.31
N LEU A 5 -17.45 5.66 0.00
CA LEU A 5 -16.09 5.55 -0.53
C LEU A 5 -15.49 6.95 -0.60
N LEU A 6 -14.26 7.06 -0.11
CA LEU A 6 -13.41 8.24 -0.19
C LEU A 6 -12.60 8.23 -1.48
N LEU A 7 -12.29 7.05 -2.00
CA LEU A 7 -11.63 6.86 -3.29
C LEU A 7 -12.64 6.41 -4.35
N ASP A 8 -12.30 6.61 -5.63
CA ASP A 8 -13.14 6.20 -6.76
C ASP A 8 -12.45 5.06 -7.52
N PRO A 9 -12.83 3.79 -7.28
CA PRO A 9 -12.21 2.63 -7.94
C PRO A 9 -12.31 2.65 -9.46
N GLU A 10 -13.30 3.37 -10.03
CA GLU A 10 -13.43 3.51 -11.48
C GLU A 10 -12.36 4.44 -12.08
N ARG A 11 -11.64 5.20 -11.23
CA ARG A 11 -10.57 6.11 -11.62
C ARG A 11 -9.17 5.60 -11.30
N PHE A 12 -9.04 4.41 -10.73
CA PHE A 12 -7.73 3.83 -10.44
C PHE A 12 -6.96 3.62 -11.75
N GLU A 13 -5.74 4.14 -11.82
CA GLU A 13 -4.87 3.97 -12.96
C GLU A 13 -4.16 2.62 -12.84
N ILE A 14 -4.38 1.75 -13.83
CA ILE A 14 -3.68 0.46 -13.90
C ILE A 14 -2.34 0.72 -14.59
N VAL A 15 -1.26 0.67 -13.81
CA VAL A 15 0.12 0.82 -14.32
C VAL A 15 0.65 -0.55 -14.73
N HIS A 16 1.38 -0.59 -15.83
CA HIS A 16 1.95 -1.83 -16.38
C HIS A 16 3.35 -2.04 -15.84
N ASP A 17 3.46 -2.84 -14.78
CA ASP A 17 4.75 -3.17 -14.15
C ASP A 17 5.17 -4.65 -14.35
N ILE A 18 4.35 -5.44 -15.04
CA ILE A 18 4.69 -6.81 -15.41
C ILE A 18 4.69 -7.02 -16.92
N ASP A 19 5.53 -7.94 -17.38
CA ASP A 19 5.60 -8.38 -18.78
C ASP A 19 4.25 -8.98 -19.27
N ASP A 20 3.39 -9.44 -18.36
CA ASP A 20 2.06 -10.00 -18.66
C ASP A 20 0.94 -8.98 -18.40
N GLU A 21 0.69 -8.14 -19.42
CA GLU A 21 -0.39 -7.15 -19.41
C GLU A 21 -1.79 -7.76 -19.15
N GLU A 22 -2.06 -8.98 -19.63
CA GLU A 22 -3.36 -9.63 -19.44
C GLU A 22 -3.58 -9.97 -17.97
N LYS A 23 -2.56 -10.54 -17.34
CA LYS A 23 -2.59 -10.87 -15.91
C LYS A 23 -2.68 -9.61 -15.05
N ASN A 24 -1.94 -8.55 -15.40
CA ASN A 24 -1.99 -7.28 -14.68
C ASN A 24 -3.42 -6.73 -14.62
N ASN A 25 -4.03 -6.62 -15.81
CA ASN A 25 -5.39 -6.16 -15.98
C ASN A 25 -6.40 -7.04 -15.24
N LEU A 26 -6.24 -8.36 -15.29
CA LEU A 26 -7.15 -9.29 -14.64
C LEU A 26 -7.20 -9.09 -13.12
N TYR A 27 -6.04 -9.06 -12.46
CA TYR A 27 -5.99 -8.96 -11.00
C TYR A 27 -6.34 -7.56 -10.50
N CYS A 28 -5.90 -6.50 -11.19
CA CYS A 28 -6.29 -5.13 -10.86
C CYS A 28 -7.81 -4.93 -10.99
N LYS A 29 -8.44 -5.42 -12.06
CA LYS A 29 -9.91 -5.36 -12.22
C LYS A 29 -10.65 -6.14 -11.16
N ARG A 30 -10.15 -7.32 -10.76
CA ARG A 30 -10.75 -8.10 -9.67
C ARG A 30 -10.75 -7.32 -8.36
N LEU A 31 -9.66 -6.61 -8.04
CA LEU A 31 -9.61 -5.74 -6.85
C LEU A 31 -10.66 -4.62 -6.94
N ILE A 32 -10.74 -3.92 -8.08
CA ILE A 32 -11.73 -2.86 -8.31
C ILE A 32 -13.16 -3.39 -8.12
N GLU A 33 -13.50 -4.55 -8.71
CA GLU A 33 -14.82 -5.18 -8.61
C GLU A 33 -15.18 -5.62 -7.18
N LYS A 34 -14.17 -5.88 -6.34
CA LYS A 34 -14.33 -6.29 -4.95
C LYS A 34 -14.08 -5.16 -3.96
N TRP A 35 -13.90 -3.93 -4.43
CA TRP A 35 -13.69 -2.77 -3.57
C TRP A 35 -14.92 -2.52 -2.70
N THR A 36 -14.73 -2.49 -1.38
CA THR A 36 -15.80 -2.17 -0.42
C THR A 36 -15.39 -1.04 0.52
N PRO A 37 -16.34 -0.32 1.12
CA PRO A 37 -16.04 0.69 2.13
C PRO A 37 -15.24 0.15 3.32
N GLU A 38 -15.46 -1.10 3.71
CA GLU A 38 -14.70 -1.75 4.78
C GLU A 38 -13.24 -1.98 4.38
N LEU A 39 -13.00 -2.47 3.15
CA LEU A 39 -11.65 -2.70 2.62
C LEU A 39 -10.88 -1.38 2.50
N GLU A 40 -11.52 -0.34 1.94
CA GLU A 40 -10.93 0.99 1.82
C GLU A 40 -10.58 1.58 3.18
N LYS A 41 -11.52 1.49 4.13
CA LYS A 41 -11.29 2.01 5.48
C LYS A 41 -10.13 1.30 6.16
N GLU A 42 -10.07 -0.03 6.08
CA GLU A 42 -8.99 -0.82 6.66
C GLU A 42 -7.62 -0.42 6.10
N MET A 43 -7.55 -0.27 4.77
CA MET A 43 -6.34 0.16 4.06
C MET A 43 -5.93 1.59 4.44
N LEU A 44 -6.85 2.56 4.43
CA LEU A 44 -6.52 3.96 4.74
C LEU A 44 -6.12 4.14 6.21
N GLU A 45 -6.76 3.43 7.14
CA GLU A 45 -6.33 3.42 8.54
C GLU A 45 -4.94 2.80 8.70
N ALA A 46 -4.58 1.82 7.86
CA ALA A 46 -3.23 1.26 7.87
C ALA A 46 -2.19 2.25 7.33
N PHE A 47 -2.49 3.03 6.29
CA PHE A 47 -1.61 4.11 5.83
C PHE A 47 -1.38 5.16 6.92
N ILE A 48 -2.44 5.58 7.63
CA ILE A 48 -2.32 6.53 8.74
C ILE A 48 -1.42 5.96 9.84
N ARG A 49 -1.63 4.69 10.24
CA ARG A 49 -0.75 4.04 11.23
C ARG A 49 0.69 4.00 10.76
N PHE A 50 0.91 3.56 9.52
CA PHE A 50 2.24 3.49 8.93
C PHE A 50 2.94 4.85 8.91
N TYR A 51 2.20 5.93 8.62
CA TYR A 51 2.69 7.30 8.67
C TYR A 51 3.22 7.70 10.04
N TYR A 52 2.43 7.46 11.09
CA TYR A 52 2.82 7.81 12.45
C TYR A 52 3.96 6.95 12.98
N ASP A 53 3.99 5.67 12.62
CA ASP A 53 5.02 4.74 13.10
C ASP A 53 6.38 4.96 12.41
N ASN A 54 6.39 5.26 11.10
CA ASN A 54 7.61 5.26 10.29
C ASN A 54 8.10 6.63 9.83
N MET A 55 7.33 7.71 9.99
CA MET A 55 7.73 9.03 9.47
C MET A 55 7.45 10.21 10.38
N TYR A 56 6.28 10.26 10.99
CA TYR A 56 5.85 11.44 11.74
C TYR A 56 6.90 11.86 12.77
N MET A 57 7.35 13.12 12.69
CA MET A 57 8.37 13.71 13.56
C MET A 57 9.75 13.01 13.55
N GLN A 58 10.04 12.10 12.61
CA GLN A 58 11.35 11.46 12.53
C GLN A 58 12.43 12.39 11.94
N TRP A 59 12.02 13.36 11.13
CA TRP A 59 12.87 14.36 10.48
C TRP A 59 12.16 15.71 10.49
N GLY A 60 12.86 16.81 10.21
CA GLY A 60 12.24 18.13 10.05
C GLY A 60 13.00 19.25 10.76
N PRO A 61 12.43 20.47 10.78
CA PRO A 61 13.00 21.64 11.45
C PRO A 61 13.17 21.43 12.96
N ASP A 62 14.22 22.04 13.54
CA ASP A 62 14.46 22.03 14.99
C ASP A 62 13.44 22.87 15.76
N ASP A 63 12.78 23.82 15.10
CA ASP A 63 11.74 24.65 15.69
C ASP A 63 10.41 23.88 15.80
N GLU A 64 9.79 23.93 16.98
CA GLU A 64 8.58 23.15 17.27
C GLU A 64 7.36 23.62 16.47
N GLU A 65 7.24 24.92 16.18
CA GLU A 65 6.12 25.45 15.38
C GLU A 65 6.30 25.07 13.91
N GLU A 66 7.51 25.23 13.36
CA GLU A 66 7.82 24.83 11.98
C GLU A 66 7.71 23.30 11.78
N CYS A 67 8.09 22.50 12.78
CA CYS A 67 7.98 21.05 12.72
C CYS A 67 6.52 20.57 12.70
N LYS A 68 5.62 21.25 13.41
CA LYS A 68 4.17 20.97 13.36
C LYS A 68 3.55 21.36 12.02
N GLU A 69 4.01 22.43 11.39
CA GLU A 69 3.56 22.80 10.04
C GLU A 69 4.10 21.84 8.98
N TYR A 70 5.28 21.26 9.20
CA TYR A 70 5.90 20.28 8.32
C TYR A 70 5.16 18.93 8.32
N TRP A 71 4.67 18.49 9.49
CA TRP A 71 4.01 17.20 9.65
C TRP A 71 2.49 17.33 9.80
N PRO A 72 1.70 17.13 8.73
CA PRO A 72 0.24 17.13 8.85
C PRO A 72 -0.24 16.01 9.78
N GLU A 73 -1.24 16.31 10.59
CA GLU A 73 -1.91 15.31 11.45
C GLU A 73 -3.17 14.77 10.77
N PHE A 74 -3.34 13.44 10.81
CA PHE A 74 -4.49 12.75 10.23
C PHE A 74 -5.27 12.00 11.30
N GLY A 75 -6.46 12.50 11.63
CA GLY A 75 -7.36 11.87 12.59
C GLY A 75 -8.29 10.83 11.98
N SER A 76 -8.43 10.82 10.66
CA SER A 76 -9.35 9.96 9.94
C SER A 76 -8.91 9.68 8.49
N PRO A 77 -9.41 8.60 7.87
CA PRO A 77 -9.23 8.33 6.44
C PRO A 77 -9.59 9.51 5.52
N ALA A 78 -10.61 10.30 5.88
CA ALA A 78 -11.02 11.46 5.11
C ALA A 78 -9.97 12.59 5.16
N ASP A 79 -9.33 12.79 6.31
CA ASP A 79 -8.26 13.79 6.46
C ASP A 79 -7.07 13.44 5.56
N LEU A 80 -6.68 12.15 5.55
CA LEU A 80 -5.62 11.64 4.69
C LEU A 80 -5.95 11.87 3.21
N VAL A 81 -7.12 11.41 2.74
CA VAL A 81 -7.53 11.55 1.33
C VAL A 81 -7.67 13.03 0.91
N ASN A 82 -8.15 13.91 1.79
CA ASN A 82 -8.20 15.34 1.49
C ASN A 82 -6.80 15.96 1.29
N TYR A 83 -5.78 15.40 1.93
CA TYR A 83 -4.41 15.90 1.85
C TYR A 83 -3.67 15.34 0.63
N ILE A 84 -3.70 14.01 0.43
CA ILE A 84 -2.95 13.35 -0.65
C ILE A 84 -3.71 13.36 -1.99
N GLY A 85 -5.00 13.66 -1.97
CA GLY A 85 -5.88 13.57 -3.12
C GLY A 85 -6.47 12.16 -3.32
N THR A 86 -7.08 11.97 -4.49
CA THR A 86 -7.79 10.74 -4.86
C THR A 86 -7.11 9.97 -5.99
N ASP A 87 -5.95 10.43 -6.44
CA ASP A 87 -5.21 9.77 -7.50
C ASP A 87 -4.54 8.51 -6.94
N VAL A 88 -4.75 7.40 -7.64
CA VAL A 88 -4.36 6.06 -7.22
C VAL A 88 -3.81 5.32 -8.41
N GLU A 89 -2.64 4.72 -8.23
CA GLU A 89 -2.05 3.78 -9.17
C GLU A 89 -2.12 2.36 -8.59
N ILE A 90 -2.47 1.39 -9.43
CA ILE A 90 -2.45 -0.03 -9.08
C ILE A 90 -1.71 -0.85 -10.12
N TYR A 91 -0.97 -1.86 -9.68
CA TYR A 91 -0.30 -2.82 -10.54
C TYR A 91 -0.18 -4.18 -9.85
N ALA A 92 0.00 -5.23 -10.63
CA ALA A 92 0.14 -6.60 -10.15
C ALA A 92 1.61 -7.02 -10.10
N LEU A 93 2.02 -7.75 -9.06
CA LEU A 93 3.33 -8.42 -8.98
C LEU A 93 3.16 -9.93 -8.89
N GLU A 94 3.96 -10.69 -9.63
CA GLU A 94 3.94 -12.15 -9.64
C GLU A 94 4.88 -12.75 -8.60
N ASP A 95 4.42 -13.79 -7.88
CA ASP A 95 5.24 -14.55 -6.92
C ASP A 95 6.05 -13.67 -5.95
N ALA A 96 5.47 -12.52 -5.60
CA ALA A 96 6.17 -11.48 -4.84
C ALA A 96 5.97 -11.61 -3.33
N ILE A 97 5.10 -12.50 -2.84
CA ILE A 97 4.84 -12.62 -1.39
C ILE A 97 5.74 -13.69 -0.78
N TYR A 98 6.56 -13.27 0.18
CA TYR A 98 7.46 -14.10 0.96
C TYR A 98 7.16 -13.97 2.44
N ALA A 99 7.30 -15.04 3.22
CA ALA A 99 7.18 -14.99 4.67
C ALA A 99 8.40 -15.61 5.34
N SER A 100 8.63 -15.24 6.60
CA SER A 100 9.74 -15.77 7.40
C SER A 100 9.69 -17.31 7.44
N ASN A 101 10.85 -17.95 7.33
CA ASN A 101 10.98 -19.40 7.33
C ASN A 101 11.22 -19.91 8.77
N PRO A 102 10.18 -20.40 9.49
CA PRO A 102 10.32 -20.79 10.90
C PRO A 102 11.18 -22.06 11.07
N ASP A 103 11.24 -22.91 10.04
CA ASP A 103 11.94 -24.20 10.07
C ASP A 103 13.35 -24.13 9.45
N ARG A 104 13.87 -22.91 9.24
CA ARG A 104 15.18 -22.61 8.67
C ARG A 104 16.31 -23.42 9.32
N LYS A 105 17.08 -24.13 8.49
CA LYS A 105 18.38 -24.72 8.84
C LYS A 105 19.52 -23.86 8.30
N GLU A 106 20.75 -24.21 8.70
CA GLU A 106 21.96 -23.57 8.17
C GLU A 106 22.04 -23.78 6.65
N GLY A 107 22.05 -22.66 5.91
CA GLY A 107 22.03 -22.65 4.44
C GLY A 107 20.66 -22.44 3.81
N ASP A 108 19.57 -22.50 4.57
CA ASP A 108 18.23 -22.22 4.06
C ASP A 108 17.99 -20.70 3.94
N PRO A 109 17.20 -20.25 2.95
CA PRO A 109 16.84 -18.85 2.85
C PRO A 109 16.00 -18.42 4.07
N PRO A 110 16.19 -17.18 4.56
CA PRO A 110 15.45 -16.66 5.72
C PRO A 110 13.95 -16.49 5.46
N TYR A 111 13.57 -16.38 4.19
CA TYR A 111 12.18 -16.24 3.74
C TYR A 111 11.88 -17.24 2.62
N VAL A 112 10.62 -17.65 2.52
CA VAL A 112 10.14 -18.56 1.48
C VAL A 112 8.91 -17.98 0.80
N SER A 113 8.82 -18.17 -0.53
CA SER A 113 7.64 -17.79 -1.29
C SER A 113 6.40 -18.47 -0.70
N GLN A 114 5.32 -17.69 -0.59
CA GLN A 114 4.02 -18.19 -0.17
C GLN A 114 3.22 -18.81 -1.32
N ASN A 115 3.80 -18.90 -2.52
CA ASN A 115 3.18 -19.38 -3.76
C ASN A 115 1.85 -18.65 -4.06
N VAL A 116 1.77 -17.37 -3.71
CA VAL A 116 0.66 -16.52 -4.12
C VAL A 116 0.93 -16.12 -5.57
N PRO A 117 0.03 -16.45 -6.51
CA PRO A 117 0.31 -16.28 -7.94
C PRO A 117 0.53 -14.82 -8.32
N VAL A 118 -0.24 -13.92 -7.70
CA VAL A 118 -0.18 -12.47 -7.90
C VAL A 118 -0.64 -11.76 -6.63
N CYS A 119 0.03 -10.66 -6.28
CA CYS A 119 -0.51 -9.62 -5.41
C CYS A 119 -0.74 -8.33 -6.19
N VAL A 120 -1.70 -7.51 -5.78
CA VAL A 120 -1.93 -6.18 -6.32
C VAL A 120 -1.35 -5.16 -5.35
N ILE A 121 -0.54 -4.26 -5.89
CA ILE A 121 0.06 -3.14 -5.19
C ILE A 121 -0.76 -1.89 -5.52
N MET A 122 -1.05 -1.07 -4.50
CA MET A 122 -1.78 0.18 -4.63
C MET A 122 -0.98 1.31 -4.03
N VAL A 123 -0.61 2.28 -4.87
CA VAL A 123 0.17 3.45 -4.49
C VAL A 123 -0.76 4.64 -4.37
N LEU A 124 -0.62 5.37 -3.26
CA LEU A 124 -1.26 6.66 -3.06
C LEU A 124 -0.24 7.77 -3.31
N ASN A 125 -0.68 8.94 -3.76
CA ASN A 125 0.18 10.10 -4.03
C ASN A 125 0.65 10.79 -2.73
N CYS A 126 1.37 10.06 -1.89
CA CYS A 126 1.90 10.53 -0.62
C CYS A 126 3.18 11.37 -0.87
N PRO A 127 3.21 12.66 -0.51
CA PRO A 127 4.31 13.56 -0.88
C PRO A 127 5.56 13.44 0.01
N TRP A 128 5.64 12.41 0.86
CA TRP A 128 6.64 12.34 1.93
C TRP A 128 7.77 11.35 1.66
N ASP A 129 7.65 10.46 0.66
CA ASP A 129 8.71 9.53 0.29
C ASP A 129 9.02 9.69 -1.21
N GLU A 130 10.14 10.36 -1.50
CA GLU A 130 10.53 10.76 -2.87
C GLU A 130 11.12 9.62 -3.69
N ASP A 131 11.61 8.53 -3.07
CA ASP A 131 12.38 7.51 -3.78
C ASP A 131 11.64 6.18 -4.00
N HIS A 132 10.83 5.70 -3.04
CA HIS A 132 10.24 4.36 -3.18
C HIS A 132 8.74 4.26 -2.87
N GLY A 133 8.13 5.33 -2.36
CA GLY A 133 6.69 5.42 -2.10
C GLY A 133 6.16 4.39 -1.08
N TRP A 134 4.95 4.63 -0.59
CA TRP A 134 4.23 3.68 0.24
C TRP A 134 3.10 3.04 -0.54
N ALA A 135 2.92 1.75 -0.35
CA ALA A 135 1.88 1.03 -1.05
C ALA A 135 1.15 0.03 -0.15
N ALA A 136 -0.14 -0.10 -0.42
CA ALA A 136 -0.95 -1.16 0.13
C ALA A 136 -0.84 -2.43 -0.73
N VAL A 137 -0.69 -3.57 -0.06
CA VAL A 137 -0.61 -4.88 -0.70
C VAL A 137 -1.93 -5.62 -0.53
N PHE A 138 -2.43 -6.16 -1.64
CA PHE A 138 -3.61 -6.98 -1.68
C PHE A 138 -3.30 -8.35 -2.27
N ALA A 139 -3.85 -9.41 -1.69
CA ALA A 139 -3.85 -10.75 -2.27
C ALA A 139 -5.22 -11.39 -2.12
N ASP A 140 -5.70 -12.07 -3.15
CA ASP A 140 -7.06 -12.63 -3.21
C ASP A 140 -8.14 -11.60 -2.78
N GLU A 141 -7.98 -10.36 -3.27
CA GLU A 141 -8.86 -9.21 -2.98
C GLU A 141 -8.97 -8.81 -1.50
N LYS A 142 -8.03 -9.25 -0.67
CA LYS A 142 -7.92 -8.86 0.74
C LYS A 142 -6.73 -7.96 0.96
N PHE A 143 -6.91 -6.97 1.82
CA PHE A 143 -5.82 -6.15 2.32
C PHE A 143 -4.87 -6.99 3.19
N LEU A 144 -3.57 -6.87 2.96
CA LEU A 144 -2.54 -7.54 3.74
C LEU A 144 -1.80 -6.56 4.67
N LYS A 145 -1.21 -5.52 4.09
CA LYS A 145 -0.45 -4.48 4.82
C LYS A 145 -0.20 -3.25 3.96
N VAL A 146 0.27 -2.19 4.61
CA VAL A 146 0.99 -1.09 3.96
C VAL A 146 2.48 -1.31 4.19
N ASP A 147 3.29 -1.06 3.18
CA ASP A 147 4.74 -1.15 3.26
C ASP A 147 5.39 0.00 2.48
N SER A 148 6.64 0.28 2.84
CA SER A 148 7.54 1.15 2.07
C SER A 148 8.40 0.32 1.14
N ASP A 149 8.81 0.86 0.00
CA ASP A 149 9.85 0.24 -0.85
C ASP A 149 9.48 -1.14 -1.42
N ILE A 150 8.27 -1.22 -1.98
CA ILE A 150 7.84 -2.40 -2.73
C ILE A 150 8.40 -2.28 -4.15
N VAL A 151 9.54 -2.93 -4.38
CA VAL A 151 10.16 -3.05 -5.72
C VAL A 151 9.71 -4.36 -6.37
N ASP A 152 10.26 -5.50 -5.94
CA ASP A 152 9.98 -6.82 -6.54
C ASP A 152 9.40 -7.84 -5.54
N CYS A 153 9.42 -7.54 -4.24
CA CYS A 153 9.05 -8.49 -3.19
C CYS A 153 8.29 -7.81 -2.05
N VAL A 154 7.37 -8.56 -1.44
CA VAL A 154 6.61 -8.24 -0.23
C VAL A 154 6.97 -9.24 0.86
N TRP A 155 7.52 -8.75 1.97
CA TRP A 155 7.90 -9.57 3.12
C TRP A 155 6.81 -9.56 4.20
N LEU A 156 6.25 -10.72 4.53
CA LEU A 156 5.36 -10.93 5.65
C LEU A 156 6.22 -11.35 6.85
N ASP A 157 6.74 -10.36 7.60
CA ASP A 157 7.50 -10.59 8.83
C ASP A 157 6.64 -11.12 9.99
#